data_AF-A0A918R9P6-F1
#
_entry.id   AF-A0A918R9P6-F1
#
_cell.length_a   1.000
_cell.length_b   1.000
_cell.length_c   1.000
_cell.angle_alpha   90.00
_cell.angle_beta   90.00
_cell.angle_gamma   90.00
#
_symmetry.space_group_name_H-M   'P 1'
#
loop_
_entity.id
_entity.type
_entity.pdbx_description
1 polymer ?
#
loop_
_entity_poly.entity_id
_entity_poly.type
_entity_poly.pdbx_seq_one_letter_code
_entity_poly.pdbx_strand_id
1 'polypeptide(L)'
;MSTKEVANQWAQLCREGKNIECIESLYAENVSSKEMPGVPYGESITGKQSVLEKSKQWLDNVVEFHSGEISDPVIADNHFVSKMSFEVTF
;
A
#
# COMPACT_ATOMS: atom_id res chain seq x y z
N MET A 1 -16.61 -4.41 8.26
CA MET A 1 -15.60 -5.47 8.09
C MET A 1 -14.78 -5.56 9.36
N SER A 2 -14.42 -6.77 9.77
CA SER A 2 -13.43 -7.04 10.81
C SER A 2 -12.00 -6.75 10.31
N THR A 3 -11.05 -6.54 11.22
CA THR A 3 -9.62 -6.36 10.88
C THR A 3 -9.09 -7.53 10.04
N LYS A 4 -9.52 -8.76 10.33
CA LYS A 4 -9.13 -9.96 9.59
C LYS A 4 -9.62 -9.93 8.15
N GLU A 5 -10.88 -9.53 7.92
CA GLU A 5 -11.43 -9.42 6.58
C GLU A 5 -10.72 -8.34 5.77
N VAL A 6 -10.48 -7.17 6.38
CA VAL A 6 -9.74 -6.06 5.74
C VAL A 6 -8.31 -6.50 5.39
N ALA A 7 -7.59 -7.13 6.33
CA ALA A 7 -6.23 -7.57 6.12
C ALA A 7 -6.12 -8.61 4.99
N ASN A 8 -7.06 -9.57 4.94
CA ASN A 8 -7.09 -10.59 3.90
C ASN A 8 -7.40 -9.99 2.53
N GLN A 9 -8.38 -9.08 2.44
CA GLN A 9 -8.71 -8.40 1.19
C GLN A 9 -7.56 -7.50 0.72
N TRP A 10 -6.91 -6.79 1.63
CA TRP A 10 -5.72 -5.98 1.35
C TRP A 10 -4.60 -6.85 0.75
N ALA A 11 -4.28 -7.97 1.39
CA ALA A 11 -3.22 -8.86 0.92
C ALA A 11 -3.54 -9.47 -0.45
N GLN A 12 -4.80 -9.86 -0.68
CA GLN A 12 -5.24 -10.36 -1.97
C GLN A 12 -5.08 -9.31 -3.08
N LEU A 13 -5.59 -8.09 -2.87
CA LEU A 13 -5.50 -7.03 -3.87
C LEU A 13 -4.04 -6.65 -4.17
N CYS A 14 -3.18 -6.56 -3.14
CA CYS A 14 -1.76 -6.29 -3.34
C CYS A 14 -1.04 -7.41 -4.12
N ARG A 15 -1.36 -8.69 -3.85
CA ARG A 15 -0.81 -9.84 -4.60
C ARG A 15 -1.26 -9.87 -6.06
N GLU A 16 -2.47 -9.41 -6.34
CA GLU A 16 -3.01 -9.27 -7.70
C GLU A 16 -2.51 -8.01 -8.42
N GLY A 17 -1.65 -7.20 -7.80
CA GLY A 17 -1.16 -5.93 -8.35
C GLY A 17 -2.20 -4.80 -8.35
N LYS A 18 -3.37 -5.02 -7.74
CA LYS A 18 -4.50 -4.09 -7.69
C LYS A 18 -4.37 -3.06 -6.56
N ASN A 19 -3.18 -2.45 -6.45
CA ASN A 19 -2.85 -1.53 -5.37
C ASN A 19 -3.74 -0.27 -5.37
N ILE A 20 -4.13 0.24 -6.55
CA ILE A 20 -5.05 1.39 -6.67
C ILE A 20 -6.46 1.03 -6.17
N GLU A 21 -7.00 -0.10 -6.60
CA GLU A 21 -8.30 -0.60 -6.13
C GLU A 21 -8.30 -0.84 -4.61
N CYS A 22 -7.18 -1.33 -4.08
CA CYS A 22 -6.98 -1.51 -2.64
C CYS A 22 -7.14 -0.19 -1.88
N ILE A 23 -6.50 0.88 -2.35
CA ILE A 23 -6.62 2.21 -1.73
C ILE A 23 -8.06 2.73 -1.87
N GLU A 24 -8.65 2.64 -3.06
CA GLU A 24 -10.02 3.12 -3.32
C GLU A 24 -11.06 2.39 -2.46
N SER A 25 -10.88 1.10 -2.21
CA SER A 25 -11.85 0.26 -1.51
C SER A 25 -11.69 0.26 0.01
N LEU A 26 -10.44 0.25 0.50
CA LEU A 26 -10.15 -0.02 1.91
C LEU A 26 -9.69 1.20 2.71
N TYR A 27 -9.22 2.26 2.06
CA TYR A 27 -8.62 3.38 2.79
C TYR A 27 -9.67 4.44 3.12
N ALA A 28 -9.62 4.92 4.37
CA ALA A 28 -10.47 6.02 4.84
C ALA A 28 -10.10 7.34 4.14
N GLU A 29 -11.07 8.25 3.99
CA GLU A 29 -10.84 9.57 3.39
C GLU A 29 -9.74 10.37 4.10
N ASN A 30 -9.57 10.17 5.40
CA ASN A 30 -8.58 10.81 6.25
C ASN A 30 -7.34 9.92 6.54
N VAL A 31 -7.06 8.91 5.72
CA VAL A 31 -5.90 8.02 5.89
C VAL A 31 -4.59 8.81 6.00
N SER A 32 -3.67 8.33 6.84
CA SER A 32 -2.31 8.85 6.93
C SER A 32 -1.31 7.82 6.44
N SER A 33 -0.44 8.19 5.51
CA SER A 33 0.67 7.36 5.04
C SER A 33 1.98 8.00 5.51
N LYS A 34 2.78 7.21 6.23
CA LYS A 34 4.04 7.63 6.83
C LYS A 34 5.14 6.71 6.33
N GLU A 35 6.18 7.31 5.77
CA GLU A 35 7.34 6.62 5.24
C GLU A 35 8.56 6.89 6.13
N MET A 36 9.64 6.17 5.87
CA MET A 36 10.92 6.43 6.54
C MET A 36 11.49 7.80 6.13
N PRO A 37 12.28 8.45 7.00
CA PRO A 37 12.92 9.71 6.63
C PRO A 37 13.76 9.61 5.35
N GLY A 38 13.70 10.65 4.52
CA GLY A 38 14.49 10.73 3.29
C GLY A 38 13.93 10.00 2.06
N VAL A 39 12.69 9.49 2.10
CA VAL A 39 12.04 8.95 0.88
C VAL A 39 11.63 10.06 -0.09
N PRO A 40 11.63 9.79 -1.40
CA PRO A 40 11.00 10.69 -2.37
C PRO A 40 9.47 10.71 -2.16
N TYR A 41 8.83 11.81 -2.59
CA TYR A 41 7.37 12.02 -2.55
C TYR A 41 6.72 12.22 -1.16
N GLY A 42 7.54 12.50 -0.14
CA GLY A 42 7.09 13.02 1.16
C GLY A 42 7.02 11.97 2.27
N GLU A 43 7.55 12.33 3.44
CA GLU A 43 7.64 11.43 4.61
C GLU A 43 6.28 11.19 5.28
N SER A 44 5.36 12.15 5.20
CA SER A 44 4.03 12.05 5.80
C SER A 44 3.00 12.76 4.92
N ILE A 45 2.03 11.99 4.44
CA ILE A 45 0.89 12.50 3.68
C ILE A 45 -0.42 12.07 4.34
N THR A 46 -1.44 12.91 4.21
CA THR A 46 -2.77 12.65 4.76
C THR A 46 -3.81 12.89 3.68
N GLY A 47 -4.85 12.06 3.67
CA GLY A 47 -5.94 12.14 2.71
C GLY A 47 -5.84 11.05 1.65
N LYS A 48 -6.97 10.39 1.39
CA LYS A 48 -7.05 9.29 0.41
C LYS A 48 -6.60 9.72 -0.98
N GLN A 49 -7.01 10.90 -1.42
CA GLN A 49 -6.62 11.47 -2.71
C GLN A 49 -5.10 11.64 -2.82
N SER A 50 -4.45 12.18 -1.79
CA SER A 50 -3.00 12.36 -1.77
C SER A 50 -2.25 11.02 -1.77
N VAL A 51 -2.77 10.01 -1.07
CA VAL A 51 -2.21 8.64 -1.10
C VAL A 51 -2.36 8.00 -2.48
N LEU A 52 -3.49 8.19 -3.16
CA LEU A 52 -3.71 7.73 -4.54
C LEU A 52 -2.74 8.38 -5.51
N GLU A 53 -2.59 9.70 -5.44
CA GLU A 53 -1.66 10.45 -6.30
C GLU A 53 -0.21 10.02 -6.09
N LYS A 54 0.24 9.87 -4.82
CA LYS A 54 1.57 9.33 -4.50
C LYS A 54 1.76 7.94 -5.10
N SER A 55 0.76 7.06 -4.97
CA SER A 55 0.85 5.68 -5.45
C SER A 55 0.92 5.61 -6.98
N LYS A 56 0.16 6.46 -7.68
CA LYS A 56 0.24 6.61 -9.14
C LYS A 56 1.60 7.14 -9.58
N GLN A 57 2.10 8.19 -8.94
CA GLN A 57 3.43 8.74 -9.23
C GLN A 57 4.52 7.67 -9.03
N TRP A 58 4.45 6.87 -7.96
CA TRP A 58 5.40 5.79 -7.75
C TRP A 58 5.36 4.77 -8.89
N LEU A 59 4.17 4.33 -9.28
CA LEU A 59 3.99 3.38 -10.39
C LEU A 59 4.48 3.94 -11.73
N ASP A 60 4.21 5.21 -12.02
CA ASP A 60 4.64 5.88 -13.26
C ASP A 60 6.17 6.03 -13.34
N ASN A 61 6.87 6.03 -12.19
CA ASN A 61 8.33 6.05 -12.13
C ASN A 61 8.96 4.65 -12.18
N VAL A 62 8.18 3.58 -12.09
CA VAL A 62 8.72 2.22 -12.25
C VAL A 62 8.82 1.92 -13.75
N VAL A 63 10.05 1.72 -14.23
CA VAL A 63 10.34 1.34 -15.62
C VAL A 63 10.06 -0.14 -15.85
N GLU A 64 10.48 -1.00 -14.90
CA GLU A 64 10.29 -2.45 -15.00
C GLU A 64 10.02 -3.06 -13.63
N PHE A 65 9.07 -3.99 -13.59
CA PHE A 65 8.68 -4.72 -12.38
C PHE A 65 9.10 -6.18 -12.51
N HIS A 66 10.18 -6.56 -11.84
CA HIS A 66 10.79 -7.89 -11.96
C HIS A 66 10.09 -8.91 -11.06
N SER A 67 9.83 -8.52 -9.80
CA SER A 67 9.15 -9.38 -8.84
C SER A 67 8.50 -8.58 -7.70
N GLY A 68 7.48 -9.18 -7.08
CA GLY A 68 6.80 -8.62 -5.91
C GLY A 68 6.28 -9.72 -4.99
N GLU A 69 6.49 -9.58 -3.69
CA GLU A 69 6.03 -10.51 -2.66
C GLU A 69 5.28 -9.78 -1.55
N ILE A 70 4.12 -10.31 -1.18
CA ILE A 70 3.29 -9.84 -0.07
C ILE A 70 3.08 -11.01 0.89
N SER A 71 3.61 -10.90 2.11
CA SER A 71 3.46 -11.95 3.12
C SER A 71 2.01 -12.09 3.60
N ASP A 72 1.71 -13.16 4.33
CA ASP A 72 0.45 -13.22 5.05
C ASP A 72 0.40 -12.13 6.14
N PRO A 73 -0.74 -11.45 6.31
CA PRO A 73 -0.89 -10.45 7.36
C PRO A 73 -0.81 -11.06 8.75
N VAL A 74 -0.13 -10.36 9.67
CA VAL A 74 -0.22 -10.61 11.11
C VAL A 74 -1.25 -9.64 11.69
N ILE A 75 -2.29 -10.17 12.32
CA ILE A 75 -3.43 -9.40 12.83
C ILE A 75 -3.30 -9.24 14.34
N ALA A 76 -3.46 -8.00 14.83
CA ALA A 76 -3.44 -7.65 16.25
C ALA A 76 -4.57 -6.66 16.54
N ASP A 77 -5.69 -7.17 17.06
CA ASP A 77 -6.90 -6.40 17.39
C ASP A 77 -7.39 -5.53 16.23
N ASN A 78 -7.23 -4.21 16.32
CA ASN A 78 -7.61 -3.23 15.30
C ASN A 78 -6.49 -2.88 14.31
N HIS A 79 -5.37 -3.61 14.33
CA HIS A 79 -4.23 -3.41 13.44
C HIS A 79 -3.88 -4.70 12.70
N PHE A 80 -3.25 -4.55 11.54
CA PHE A 80 -2.52 -5.62 10.88
C PHE A 80 -1.22 -5.10 10.29
N VAL A 81 -0.26 -6.00 10.12
CA VAL A 81 1.02 -5.72 9.46
C VAL A 81 1.30 -6.78 8.41
N SER A 82 1.95 -6.39 7.32
CA SER A 82 2.41 -7.29 6.27
C SER A 82 3.77 -6.85 5.77
N LYS A 83 4.62 -7.81 5.38
CA LYS A 83 5.86 -7.53 4.66
C LYS A 83 5.53 -7.33 3.18
N MET A 84 6.15 -6.35 2.57
CA MET A 84 6.15 -6.10 1.13
C MET A 84 7.60 -6.12 0.63
N SER A 85 7.88 -6.81 -0.46
CA SER A 85 9.19 -6.84 -1.12
C SER A 85 8.98 -6.66 -2.61
N PHE A 86 9.76 -5.77 -3.22
CA PHE A 86 9.68 -5.49 -4.65
C PHE A 86 11.07 -5.43 -5.25
N GLU A 87 11.22 -6.01 -6.42
CA GLU A 87 12.38 -5.85 -7.28
C GLU A 87 11.93 -5.05 -8.49
N VAL A 88 12.33 -3.78 -8.53
CA VAL A 88 11.89 -2.83 -9.55
C VAL A 88 13.08 -2.01 -10.07
N THR A 89 12.97 -1.56 -11.30
CA THR A 89 13.87 -0.56 -11.89
C THR A 89 13.11 0.76 -12.00
N PHE A 90 13.76 1.85 -11.59
CA PHE A 90 13.28 3.22 -11.71
C PHE A 90 14.00 3.95 -12.86
#